data_AF-A0A7C6SB68-F1
#
_entry.id   AF-A0A7C6SB68-F1
#
_cell.length_a   1.000
_cell.length_b   1.000
_cell.length_c   1.000
_cell.angle_alpha   90.00
_cell.angle_beta   90.00
_cell.angle_gamma   90.00
#
_symmetry.space_group_name_H-M   'P 1'
#
loop_
_entity.id
_entity.type
_entity.pdbx_description
1 polymer ?
#
loop_
_entity_poly.entity_id
_entity_poly.type
_entity_poly.pdbx_seq_one_letter_code
_entity_poly.pdbx_strand_id
1 'polypeptide(L)'
;MIGAIIGDIVGSRFERVNHKSKEFELFDRKCRPTDDSVMTLAIAKAILECKGNFENLSQKAISNMQEFGRIYKKAGYGRSFIKWIWADDPQPYNSYGNGSAMRVSPCGYAATSIEEAKELSAMVTKVTHNHPEGMKGAEAVAVAIYLAKTGKSKEDIKQYIQDNYYNIDFTIDQIRLEYEFDVSCQGSVPVALEAFFESTDFEDAIRNAISVGGDSDTIAAMTGSIAEAFYGVPEETIDSAIDFLDGREMEILYYFEKEYPSKAFDEDGETTISIFCVLDKSVDKVIPAETTITIDGDLDGDVVHAWVDNVDMIPDFSSFDKSDRIEETKEFLEKAGSDVVKTAKKAGEGIFAAAKFTIDSINKAKDKVVDNLENCYELCADNPEDTERIMRAVKLLNAAGYDTRVKVTSGTMRGYVFAKGLEFSKAVTVLESEEGISLKDKPMDKKKADKIKKNAK
;
A
#
# COMPACT_ATOMS: atom_id res chain seq x y z
N MET A 1 8.46 -5.16 9.18
CA MET A 1 7.00 -5.42 9.22
C MET A 1 6.42 -5.64 7.82
N ILE A 2 6.98 -5.01 6.78
CA ILE A 2 6.50 -5.11 5.39
C ILE A 2 6.52 -6.53 4.80
N GLY A 3 7.38 -7.42 5.31
CA GLY A 3 7.43 -8.82 4.87
C GLY A 3 6.14 -9.57 5.18
N ALA A 4 5.47 -9.25 6.30
CA ALA A 4 4.16 -9.78 6.62
C ALA A 4 3.11 -9.32 5.59
N ILE A 5 3.16 -8.04 5.23
CA ILE A 5 2.27 -7.41 4.26
C ILE A 5 2.48 -8.00 2.86
N ILE A 6 3.73 -8.19 2.43
CA ILE A 6 4.07 -8.83 1.16
C ILE A 6 3.53 -10.26 1.13
N GLY A 7 3.79 -11.05 2.18
CA GLY A 7 3.33 -12.43 2.26
C GLY A 7 1.80 -12.54 2.14
N ASP A 8 1.07 -11.71 2.87
CA ASP A 8 -0.39 -11.58 2.77
C ASP A 8 -0.83 -11.21 1.34
N ILE A 9 -0.32 -10.11 0.78
CA ILE A 9 -0.68 -9.62 -0.56
C ILE A 9 -0.52 -10.72 -1.62
N VAL A 10 0.64 -11.38 -1.63
CA VAL A 10 0.98 -12.45 -2.58
C VAL A 10 0.11 -13.70 -2.35
N GLY A 11 -0.11 -14.10 -1.09
CA GLY A 11 -0.89 -15.27 -0.71
C GLY A 11 -2.41 -15.12 -0.89
N SER A 12 -2.94 -13.89 -0.84
CA SER A 12 -4.38 -13.56 -0.82
C SER A 12 -5.21 -14.10 -1.99
N ARG A 13 -4.57 -14.41 -3.12
CA ARG A 13 -5.22 -14.99 -4.30
C ARG A 13 -5.24 -16.52 -4.31
N PHE A 14 -4.49 -17.16 -3.41
CA PHE A 14 -4.31 -18.61 -3.32
C PHE A 14 -5.02 -19.27 -2.13
N GLU A 15 -5.47 -18.50 -1.13
CA GLU A 15 -6.22 -18.98 0.05
C GLU A 15 -7.36 -19.97 -0.33
N ARG A 16 -8.18 -19.63 -1.34
CA ARG A 16 -9.33 -20.45 -1.77
C ARG A 16 -9.07 -21.32 -3.00
N VAL A 17 -8.01 -21.04 -3.73
CA VAL A 17 -7.60 -21.75 -4.94
C VAL A 17 -6.11 -21.99 -4.82
N ASN A 18 -5.76 -22.99 -4.01
CA ASN A 18 -4.38 -23.25 -3.66
C ASN A 18 -3.52 -23.53 -4.90
N HIS A 19 -2.28 -23.05 -4.82
CA HIS A 19 -1.26 -23.30 -5.83
C HIS A 19 -0.13 -24.10 -5.21
N LYS A 20 -0.16 -25.42 -5.40
CA LYS A 20 0.77 -26.37 -4.77
C LYS A 20 2.12 -26.45 -5.51
N SER A 21 2.72 -25.30 -5.81
CA SER A 21 3.99 -25.17 -6.54
C SER A 21 4.66 -23.83 -6.22
N LYS A 22 5.99 -23.75 -6.33
CA LYS A 22 6.75 -22.50 -6.22
C LYS A 22 6.64 -21.63 -7.47
N GLU A 23 6.22 -22.18 -8.60
CA GLU A 23 6.21 -21.51 -9.90
C GLU A 23 4.97 -20.62 -10.07
N PHE A 24 5.10 -19.33 -9.77
CA PHE A 24 4.05 -18.31 -9.97
C PHE A 24 4.65 -16.89 -10.04
N GLU A 25 3.97 -15.95 -10.70
CA GLU A 25 4.36 -14.53 -10.66
C GLU A 25 4.16 -13.98 -9.24
N LEU A 26 5.15 -13.35 -8.60
CA LEU A 26 5.01 -12.94 -7.19
C LEU A 26 3.83 -11.97 -6.99
N PHE A 27 3.78 -10.88 -7.77
CA PHE A 27 2.67 -9.93 -7.75
C PHE A 27 1.76 -10.09 -8.98
N ASP A 28 0.45 -9.98 -8.77
CA ASP A 28 -0.57 -9.93 -9.83
C ASP A 28 -1.69 -8.98 -9.41
N ARG A 29 -2.46 -8.48 -10.38
CA ARG A 29 -3.60 -7.59 -10.14
C ARG A 29 -4.68 -8.15 -9.21
N LYS A 30 -4.73 -9.47 -8.98
CA LYS A 30 -5.68 -10.11 -8.04
C LYS A 30 -5.20 -10.11 -6.59
N CYS A 31 -3.92 -9.82 -6.37
CA CYS A 31 -3.36 -9.63 -5.03
C CYS A 31 -4.04 -8.44 -4.34
N ARG A 32 -4.17 -8.54 -3.02
CA ARG A 32 -4.71 -7.48 -2.16
C ARG A 32 -4.26 -7.73 -0.73
N PRO A 33 -4.09 -6.68 0.10
CA PRO A 33 -4.00 -6.87 1.54
C PRO A 33 -5.31 -7.47 2.06
N THR A 34 -5.20 -8.34 3.06
CA THR A 34 -6.32 -8.97 3.77
C THR A 34 -6.30 -8.55 5.24
N ASP A 35 -7.02 -9.27 6.12
CA ASP A 35 -7.01 -8.95 7.53
C ASP A 35 -5.64 -9.12 8.19
N ASP A 36 -4.74 -9.90 7.62
CA ASP A 36 -3.37 -10.08 8.07
C ASP A 36 -2.59 -8.76 8.02
N SER A 37 -2.54 -8.09 6.86
CA SER A 37 -1.92 -6.77 6.73
C SER A 37 -2.63 -5.72 7.56
N VAL A 38 -3.97 -5.68 7.50
CA VAL A 38 -4.76 -4.67 8.18
C VAL A 38 -4.59 -4.76 9.70
N MET A 39 -4.57 -5.97 10.26
CA MET A 39 -4.35 -6.17 11.70
C MET A 39 -2.89 -6.00 12.09
N THR A 40 -1.93 -6.35 11.23
CA THR A 40 -0.51 -6.02 11.44
C THR A 40 -0.32 -4.52 11.59
N LEU A 41 -0.89 -3.72 10.69
CA LEU A 41 -0.83 -2.25 10.73
C LEU A 41 -1.56 -1.68 11.94
N ALA A 42 -2.70 -2.26 12.33
CA ALA A 42 -3.40 -1.87 13.55
C ALA A 42 -2.55 -2.07 14.81
N ILE A 43 -1.80 -3.17 14.90
CA ILE A 43 -0.85 -3.42 15.99
C ILE A 43 0.35 -2.49 15.91
N ALA A 44 0.90 -2.24 14.72
CA ALA A 44 1.98 -1.29 14.53
C ALA A 44 1.61 0.12 15.00
N LYS A 45 0.41 0.61 14.66
CA LYS A 45 -0.12 1.88 15.15
C LYS A 45 -0.27 1.88 16.67
N ALA A 46 -0.77 0.81 17.27
CA ALA A 46 -0.88 0.70 18.73
C ALA A 46 0.48 0.77 19.44
N ILE A 47 1.53 0.17 18.87
CA ILE A 47 2.91 0.24 19.37
C ILE A 47 3.48 1.65 19.21
N LEU A 48 3.31 2.31 18.06
CA LEU A 48 3.78 3.67 17.84
C LEU A 48 3.15 4.66 18.83
N GLU A 49 1.86 4.52 19.11
CA GLU A 49 1.16 5.35 20.09
C GLU A 49 1.64 5.14 21.54
N CYS A 50 2.29 4.02 21.84
CA CYS A 50 2.90 3.75 23.15
C CYS A 50 4.17 4.57 23.39
N LYS A 51 4.87 5.01 22.33
CA LYS A 51 6.12 5.81 22.43
C LYS A 51 7.14 5.21 23.40
N GLY A 52 7.31 3.88 23.34
CA GLY A 52 8.20 3.12 24.22
C GLY A 52 7.65 2.77 25.61
N ASN A 53 6.46 3.25 26.02
CA ASN A 53 5.77 2.77 27.21
C ASN A 53 4.57 1.88 26.83
N PHE A 54 4.74 0.57 27.01
CA PHE A 54 3.77 -0.44 26.61
C PHE A 54 2.70 -0.79 27.65
N GLU A 55 2.63 -0.10 28.80
CA GLU A 55 1.64 -0.37 29.87
C GLU A 55 0.19 -0.42 29.35
N ASN A 56 -0.14 0.43 28.37
CA ASN A 56 -1.48 0.54 27.78
C ASN A 56 -1.61 -0.16 26.41
N LEU A 57 -0.64 -0.99 26.02
CA LEU A 57 -0.61 -1.61 24.68
C LEU A 57 -1.85 -2.46 24.40
N SER A 58 -2.34 -3.25 25.36
CA SER A 58 -3.57 -4.04 25.16
C SER A 58 -4.78 -3.15 24.84
N GLN A 59 -4.95 -2.02 25.54
CA GLN A 59 -6.07 -1.11 25.28
C GLN A 59 -5.95 -0.45 23.90
N LYS A 60 -4.73 -0.03 23.53
CA LYS A 60 -4.47 0.57 22.21
C LYS A 60 -4.65 -0.44 21.08
N ALA A 61 -4.24 -1.69 21.29
CA ALA A 61 -4.47 -2.78 20.34
C ALA A 61 -5.97 -3.02 20.14
N ILE A 62 -6.77 -2.97 21.21
CA ILE A 62 -8.23 -3.07 21.09
C ILE A 62 -8.80 -1.97 20.21
N SER A 63 -8.52 -0.72 20.56
CA SER A 63 -9.04 0.45 19.85
C SER A 63 -8.64 0.44 18.37
N ASN A 64 -7.35 0.20 18.08
CA ASN A 64 -6.84 0.21 16.71
C ASN A 64 -7.36 -0.97 15.88
N MET A 65 -7.41 -2.19 16.42
CA MET A 65 -7.96 -3.34 15.67
C MET A 65 -9.46 -3.16 15.38
N GLN A 66 -10.25 -2.60 16.32
CA GLN A 66 -11.65 -2.28 16.04
C GLN A 66 -11.79 -1.16 15.00
N GLU A 67 -11.00 -0.09 15.10
CA GLU A 67 -11.00 1.02 14.13
C GLU A 67 -10.70 0.50 12.71
N PHE A 68 -9.59 -0.20 12.54
CA PHE A 68 -9.16 -0.76 11.26
C PHE A 68 -10.15 -1.81 10.75
N GLY A 69 -10.60 -2.72 11.62
CA GLY A 69 -11.63 -3.70 11.28
C GLY A 69 -12.92 -3.09 10.74
N ARG A 70 -13.32 -1.93 11.27
CA ARG A 70 -14.53 -1.18 10.84
C ARG A 70 -14.30 -0.37 9.57
N ILE A 71 -13.09 0.09 9.30
CA ILE A 71 -12.70 0.77 8.06
C ILE A 71 -12.64 -0.26 6.91
N TYR A 72 -11.83 -1.30 7.09
CA TYR A 72 -11.52 -2.31 6.07
C TYR A 72 -12.44 -3.53 6.18
N LYS A 73 -13.76 -3.31 6.11
CA LYS A 73 -14.79 -4.33 6.42
C LYS A 73 -14.74 -5.62 5.60
N LYS A 74 -14.07 -5.61 4.44
CA LYS A 74 -14.01 -6.71 3.47
C LYS A 74 -12.63 -7.37 3.39
N ALA A 75 -11.79 -7.19 4.42
CA ALA A 75 -10.41 -7.67 4.42
C ALA A 75 -10.29 -9.20 4.46
N GLY A 76 -11.17 -9.91 5.19
CA GLY A 76 -11.12 -11.38 5.27
C GLY A 76 -11.52 -11.99 6.61
N TYR A 77 -11.71 -11.16 7.64
CA TYR A 77 -11.91 -11.55 9.03
C TYR A 77 -12.76 -12.80 9.31
N GLY A 78 -12.24 -13.65 10.20
CA GLY A 78 -12.98 -14.76 10.79
C GLY A 78 -14.27 -14.32 11.52
N ARG A 79 -15.30 -15.17 11.47
CA ARG A 79 -16.66 -14.85 11.98
C ARG A 79 -16.70 -14.38 13.44
N SER A 80 -15.94 -15.03 14.33
CA SER A 80 -15.89 -14.63 15.74
C SER A 80 -15.18 -13.29 15.93
N PHE A 81 -14.15 -13.02 15.11
CA PHE A 81 -13.44 -11.76 15.15
C PHE A 81 -14.27 -10.60 14.61
N ILE A 82 -15.11 -10.82 13.60
CA ILE A 82 -16.12 -9.83 13.17
C ILE A 82 -17.01 -9.42 14.35
N LYS A 83 -17.54 -10.38 15.11
CA LYS A 83 -18.37 -10.05 16.29
C LYS A 83 -17.60 -9.21 17.31
N TRP A 84 -16.33 -9.52 17.52
CA TRP A 84 -15.44 -8.79 18.41
C TRP A 84 -15.17 -7.35 17.92
N ILE A 85 -14.96 -7.15 16.61
CA ILE A 85 -14.74 -5.82 16.00
C ILE A 85 -15.94 -4.88 16.26
N TRP A 86 -17.16 -5.41 16.24
CA TRP A 86 -18.41 -4.65 16.36
C TRP A 86 -18.99 -4.61 17.78
N ALA A 87 -18.34 -5.22 18.77
CA ALA A 87 -18.77 -5.15 20.15
C ALA A 87 -18.39 -3.80 20.77
N ASP A 88 -19.29 -3.24 21.59
CA ASP A 88 -19.02 -2.00 22.34
C ASP A 88 -17.95 -2.22 23.43
N ASP A 89 -18.01 -3.38 24.09
CA ASP A 89 -17.03 -3.86 25.07
C ASP A 89 -16.52 -5.26 24.66
N PRO A 90 -15.49 -5.33 23.81
CA PRO A 90 -15.05 -6.58 23.22
C PRO A 90 -14.28 -7.45 24.21
N GLN A 91 -14.81 -8.64 24.51
CA GLN A 91 -14.18 -9.62 25.39
C GLN A 91 -13.42 -10.69 24.58
N PRO A 92 -12.27 -11.20 25.07
CA PRO A 92 -11.58 -12.30 24.41
C PRO A 92 -12.44 -13.56 24.40
N TYR A 93 -12.32 -14.37 23.34
CA TYR A 93 -13.28 -15.44 23.04
C TYR A 93 -12.62 -16.83 22.90
N ASN A 94 -11.50 -17.05 23.59
CA ASN A 94 -10.78 -18.32 23.69
C ASN A 94 -10.44 -18.95 22.33
N SER A 95 -10.06 -18.12 21.37
CA SER A 95 -9.66 -18.58 20.04
C SER A 95 -8.24 -19.16 20.05
N TYR A 96 -8.07 -20.31 19.41
CA TYR A 96 -6.78 -20.96 19.11
C TYR A 96 -6.32 -20.69 17.67
N GLY A 97 -6.99 -19.80 16.96
CA GLY A 97 -6.73 -19.50 15.55
C GLY A 97 -5.43 -18.74 15.29
N ASN A 98 -4.90 -18.91 14.07
CA ASN A 98 -3.71 -18.27 13.53
C ASN A 98 -3.84 -16.75 13.34
N GLY A 99 -5.06 -16.22 13.40
CA GLY A 99 -5.31 -14.78 13.43
C GLY A 99 -4.60 -14.04 14.57
N SER A 100 -4.15 -14.76 15.60
CA SER A 100 -3.22 -14.28 16.62
C SER A 100 -1.81 -14.04 16.07
N ALA A 101 -1.22 -15.04 15.42
CA ALA A 101 0.17 -15.07 14.97
C ALA A 101 0.42 -14.26 13.68
N MET A 102 -0.59 -14.11 12.82
CA MET A 102 -0.45 -13.38 11.55
C MET A 102 -0.11 -11.89 11.69
N ARG A 103 -0.37 -11.29 12.86
CA ARG A 103 -0.35 -9.83 13.07
C ARG A 103 0.66 -9.34 14.10
N VAL A 104 1.47 -10.22 14.68
CA VAL A 104 2.38 -9.88 15.79
C VAL A 104 3.77 -9.46 15.34
N SER A 105 4.01 -9.37 14.03
CA SER A 105 5.30 -8.94 13.52
C SER A 105 5.81 -7.60 14.11
N PRO A 106 4.96 -6.58 14.36
CA PRO A 106 5.42 -5.33 14.96
C PRO A 106 5.98 -5.53 16.38
N CYS A 107 5.49 -6.50 17.15
CA CYS A 107 5.98 -6.81 18.49
C CYS A 107 7.42 -7.33 18.45
N GLY A 108 7.74 -8.21 17.49
CA GLY A 108 9.10 -8.72 17.32
C GLY A 108 10.11 -7.62 16.97
N TYR A 109 9.71 -6.67 16.11
CA TYR A 109 10.52 -5.49 15.76
C TYR A 109 10.68 -4.49 16.90
N ALA A 110 9.62 -4.24 17.68
CA ALA A 110 9.67 -3.27 18.79
C ALA A 110 10.45 -3.76 20.02
N ALA A 111 10.50 -5.07 20.25
CA ALA A 111 11.13 -5.65 21.44
C ALA A 111 12.66 -5.47 21.47
N THR A 112 13.23 -5.29 22.65
CA THR A 112 14.67 -5.18 22.90
C THR A 112 15.26 -6.45 23.54
N SER A 113 14.40 -7.35 24.03
CA SER A 113 14.75 -8.67 24.58
C SER A 113 13.76 -9.75 24.12
N ILE A 114 14.11 -11.02 24.30
CA ILE A 114 13.19 -12.14 24.07
C ILE A 114 11.99 -12.00 25.00
N GLU A 115 12.23 -11.69 26.28
CA GLU A 115 11.19 -11.51 27.30
C GLU A 115 10.21 -10.41 26.90
N GLU A 116 10.71 -9.26 26.42
CA GLU A 116 9.85 -8.19 25.92
C GLU A 116 9.09 -8.61 24.66
N ALA A 117 9.69 -9.39 23.74
CA ALA A 117 8.96 -9.92 22.59
C ALA A 117 7.77 -10.82 23.02
N LYS A 118 7.97 -11.65 24.05
CA LYS A 118 6.91 -12.46 24.66
C LYS A 118 5.84 -11.59 25.31
N GLU A 119 6.23 -10.58 26.09
CA GLU A 119 5.30 -9.67 26.76
C GLU A 119 4.45 -8.87 25.76
N LEU A 120 5.07 -8.25 24.75
CA LEU A 120 4.36 -7.46 23.75
C LEU A 120 3.40 -8.34 22.93
N SER A 121 3.84 -9.51 22.47
CA SER A 121 2.98 -10.44 21.73
C SER A 121 1.80 -10.91 22.60
N ALA A 122 2.02 -11.19 23.88
CA ALA A 122 0.96 -11.57 24.82
C ALA A 122 -0.06 -10.45 25.04
N MET A 123 0.38 -9.20 25.17
CA MET A 123 -0.49 -8.03 25.36
C MET A 123 -1.45 -7.83 24.18
N VAL A 124 -1.02 -8.02 22.93
CA VAL A 124 -1.85 -7.81 21.74
C VAL A 124 -2.66 -9.04 21.33
N THR A 125 -2.29 -10.22 21.84
CA THR A 125 -2.95 -11.50 21.52
C THR A 125 -4.10 -11.80 22.47
N LYS A 126 -3.86 -11.66 23.79
CA LYS A 126 -4.82 -12.06 24.85
C LYS A 126 -6.18 -11.36 24.78
N VAL A 127 -6.26 -10.23 24.08
CA VAL A 127 -7.51 -9.46 23.90
C VAL A 127 -8.51 -10.15 22.95
N THR A 128 -8.08 -11.17 22.20
CA THR A 128 -8.93 -11.94 21.28
C THR A 128 -8.71 -13.45 21.39
N HIS A 129 -7.45 -13.88 21.46
CA HIS A 129 -6.99 -15.27 21.39
C HIS A 129 -6.33 -15.68 22.72
N ASN A 130 -7.10 -15.68 23.81
CA ASN A 130 -6.61 -16.09 25.14
C ASN A 130 -6.54 -17.61 25.35
N HIS A 131 -6.68 -18.41 24.28
CA HIS A 131 -6.40 -19.84 24.34
C HIS A 131 -4.88 -20.08 24.37
N PRO A 132 -4.38 -21.07 25.14
CA PRO A 132 -2.94 -21.35 25.23
C PRO A 132 -2.24 -21.49 23.87
N GLU A 133 -2.89 -22.15 22.91
CA GLU A 133 -2.33 -22.35 21.56
C GLU A 133 -2.30 -21.08 20.70
N GLY A 134 -3.27 -20.17 20.87
CA GLY A 134 -3.25 -18.87 20.21
C GLY A 134 -2.13 -17.98 20.78
N MET A 135 -1.96 -17.99 22.10
CA MET A 135 -0.87 -17.29 22.78
C MET A 135 0.50 -17.86 22.36
N LYS A 136 0.63 -19.20 22.31
CA LYS A 136 1.86 -19.91 21.92
C LYS A 136 2.27 -19.61 20.49
N GLY A 137 1.33 -19.64 19.55
CA GLY A 137 1.60 -19.36 18.13
C GLY A 137 2.09 -17.93 17.90
N ALA A 138 1.41 -16.96 18.50
CA ALA A 138 1.82 -15.54 18.46
C ALA A 138 3.19 -15.31 19.09
N GLU A 139 3.44 -15.90 20.26
CA GLU A 139 4.73 -15.77 20.94
C GLU A 139 5.87 -16.37 20.10
N ALA A 140 5.67 -17.55 19.51
CA ALA A 140 6.66 -18.21 18.67
C ALA A 140 7.09 -17.34 17.47
N VAL A 141 6.12 -16.74 16.75
CA VAL A 141 6.40 -15.87 15.61
C VAL A 141 7.12 -14.59 16.05
N ALA A 142 6.64 -13.92 17.10
CA ALA A 142 7.27 -12.70 17.60
C ALA A 142 8.72 -12.93 18.07
N VAL A 143 8.99 -14.06 18.74
CA VAL A 143 10.33 -14.43 19.18
C VAL A 143 11.22 -14.82 18.00
N ALA A 144 10.71 -15.55 17.01
CA ALA A 144 11.47 -15.86 15.78
C ALA A 144 11.93 -14.57 15.08
N ILE A 145 11.05 -13.58 14.96
CA ILE A 145 11.38 -12.26 14.38
C ILE A 145 12.44 -11.55 15.21
N TYR A 146 12.31 -11.53 16.54
CA TYR A 146 13.31 -10.91 17.42
C TYR A 146 14.69 -11.58 17.31
N LEU A 147 14.74 -12.91 17.23
CA LEU A 147 15.99 -13.64 17.08
C LEU A 147 16.61 -13.41 15.69
N ALA A 148 15.80 -13.41 14.64
CA ALA A 148 16.22 -13.10 13.28
C ALA A 148 16.82 -11.69 13.17
N LYS A 149 16.10 -10.66 13.65
CA LYS A 149 16.58 -9.26 13.55
C LYS A 149 17.86 -9.02 14.36
N THR A 150 18.09 -9.80 15.43
CA THR A 150 19.30 -9.72 16.27
C THR A 150 20.46 -10.56 15.74
N GLY A 151 20.32 -11.14 14.55
CA GLY A 151 21.41 -11.80 13.81
C GLY A 151 21.67 -13.25 14.23
N LYS A 152 20.69 -13.93 14.84
CA LYS A 152 20.79 -15.38 15.09
C LYS A 152 20.73 -16.16 13.78
N SER A 153 21.46 -17.29 13.73
CA SER A 153 21.40 -18.21 12.60
C SER A 153 20.03 -18.90 12.49
N LYS A 154 19.67 -19.40 11.30
CA LYS A 154 18.41 -20.16 11.15
C LYS A 154 18.40 -21.41 12.04
N GLU A 155 19.56 -22.03 12.23
CA GLU A 155 19.76 -23.19 13.10
C GLU A 155 19.48 -22.85 14.58
N ASP A 156 20.01 -21.72 15.07
CA ASP A 156 19.76 -21.27 16.45
C ASP A 156 18.28 -20.92 16.66
N ILE A 157 17.65 -20.27 15.68
CA ILE A 157 16.22 -19.92 15.73
C ILE A 157 15.39 -21.20 15.73
N LYS A 158 15.66 -22.15 14.82
CA LYS A 158 14.95 -23.43 14.75
C LYS A 158 15.10 -24.23 16.04
N GLN A 159 16.30 -24.29 16.60
CA GLN A 159 16.54 -24.96 17.88
C GLN A 159 15.74 -24.32 19.01
N TYR A 160 15.78 -23.00 19.14
CA TYR A 160 15.01 -22.29 20.16
C TYR A 160 13.49 -22.53 20.01
N ILE A 161 12.99 -22.52 18.78
CA ILE A 161 11.57 -22.77 18.49
C ILE A 161 11.16 -24.20 18.88
N GLN A 162 11.98 -25.21 18.57
CA GLN A 162 11.71 -26.60 18.93
C GLN A 162 11.76 -26.85 20.44
N ASP A 163 12.69 -26.20 21.14
CA ASP A 163 12.85 -26.36 22.58
C ASP A 163 11.69 -25.73 23.38
N ASN A 164 11.01 -24.71 22.81
CA ASN A 164 10.06 -23.89 23.56
C ASN A 164 8.61 -23.93 23.05
N TYR A 165 8.36 -24.27 21.77
CA TYR A 165 7.02 -24.08 21.17
C TYR A 165 6.51 -25.28 20.37
N TYR A 166 7.17 -25.62 19.26
CA TYR A 166 6.67 -26.57 18.27
C TYR A 166 7.79 -27.50 17.83
N ASN A 167 7.56 -28.80 17.96
CA ASN A 167 8.41 -29.80 17.31
C ASN A 167 8.08 -29.81 15.81
N ILE A 168 9.06 -29.46 14.96
CA ILE A 168 8.89 -29.39 13.51
C ILE A 168 9.70 -30.53 12.89
N ASP A 169 9.02 -31.64 12.61
CA ASP A 169 9.61 -32.90 12.14
C ASP A 169 9.21 -33.25 10.70
N PHE A 170 8.86 -32.24 9.91
CA PHE A 170 8.49 -32.36 8.50
C PHE A 170 9.25 -31.34 7.65
N THR A 171 9.22 -31.58 6.34
CA THR A 171 9.64 -30.62 5.31
C THR A 171 8.44 -30.11 4.53
N ILE A 172 8.59 -28.95 3.90
CA ILE A 172 7.55 -28.35 3.05
C ILE A 172 7.17 -29.29 1.91
N ASP A 173 8.14 -29.91 1.25
CA ASP A 173 7.90 -30.87 0.17
C ASP A 173 7.14 -32.12 0.64
N GLN A 174 7.40 -32.62 1.86
CA GLN A 174 6.69 -33.78 2.41
C GLN A 174 5.20 -33.51 2.62
N ILE A 175 4.84 -32.31 3.12
CA ILE A 175 3.45 -31.99 3.43
C ILE A 175 2.70 -31.38 2.24
N ARG A 176 3.39 -30.90 1.20
CA ARG A 176 2.79 -30.08 0.12
C ARG A 176 1.51 -30.68 -0.47
N LEU A 177 1.51 -31.96 -0.80
CA LEU A 177 0.37 -32.62 -1.44
C LEU A 177 -0.80 -32.89 -0.50
N GLU A 178 -0.53 -33.09 0.80
CA GLU A 178 -1.50 -33.55 1.79
C GLU A 178 -1.99 -32.43 2.72
N TYR A 179 -1.25 -31.33 2.85
CA TYR A 179 -1.63 -30.22 3.71
C TYR A 179 -2.95 -29.59 3.26
N GLU A 180 -3.88 -29.45 4.20
CA GLU A 180 -5.21 -28.89 3.97
C GLU A 180 -5.35 -27.52 4.65
N PHE A 181 -6.46 -26.84 4.37
CA PHE A 181 -6.76 -25.54 4.95
C PHE A 181 -6.96 -25.64 6.47
N ASP A 182 -6.02 -25.10 7.24
CA ASP A 182 -6.03 -25.09 8.71
C ASP A 182 -5.79 -23.67 9.25
N VAL A 183 -6.79 -23.15 9.95
CA VAL A 183 -6.79 -21.81 10.56
C VAL A 183 -6.34 -21.84 12.03
N SER A 184 -5.91 -22.98 12.56
CA SER A 184 -5.37 -23.10 13.91
C SER A 184 -3.91 -22.68 13.95
N CYS A 185 -3.44 -22.17 15.10
CA CYS A 185 -2.01 -21.94 15.29
C CYS A 185 -1.19 -23.21 15.13
N GLN A 186 -1.67 -24.36 15.61
CA GLN A 186 -0.92 -25.62 15.56
C GLN A 186 -0.79 -26.19 14.16
N GLY A 187 -1.77 -25.93 13.28
CA GLY A 187 -1.72 -26.35 11.89
C GLY A 187 -0.86 -25.44 11.02
N SER A 188 -0.86 -24.12 11.28
CA SER A 188 -0.27 -23.14 10.35
C SER A 188 1.07 -22.53 10.81
N VAL A 189 1.28 -22.32 12.11
CA VAL A 189 2.52 -21.68 12.61
C VAL A 189 3.75 -22.56 12.36
N PRO A 190 3.74 -23.88 12.65
CA PRO A 190 4.86 -24.76 12.30
C PRO A 190 5.18 -24.75 10.80
N VAL A 191 4.17 -24.67 9.94
CA VAL A 191 4.33 -24.63 8.49
C VAL A 191 4.99 -23.34 8.04
N ALA A 192 4.57 -22.19 8.57
CA ALA A 192 5.20 -20.91 8.27
C ALA A 192 6.66 -20.85 8.76
N LEU A 193 6.94 -21.43 9.93
CA LEU A 193 8.29 -21.54 10.47
C LEU A 193 9.18 -22.41 9.57
N GLU A 194 8.70 -23.59 9.16
CA GLU A 194 9.49 -24.46 8.27
C GLU A 194 9.67 -23.87 6.88
N ALA A 195 8.68 -23.15 6.35
CA ALA A 195 8.80 -22.43 5.08
C ALA A 195 9.94 -21.40 5.11
N PHE A 196 10.11 -20.73 6.26
CA PHE A 196 11.26 -19.87 6.51
C PHE A 196 12.56 -20.68 6.68
N PHE A 197 12.58 -21.75 7.48
CA PHE A 197 13.82 -22.50 7.75
C PHE A 197 14.42 -23.12 6.47
N GLU A 198 13.57 -23.63 5.57
CA GLU A 198 13.99 -24.19 4.28
C GLU A 198 14.36 -23.15 3.22
N SER A 199 14.02 -21.87 3.43
CA SER A 199 14.24 -20.83 2.43
C SER A 199 15.71 -20.51 2.20
N THR A 200 16.06 -20.01 1.01
CA THR A 200 17.40 -19.48 0.72
C THR A 200 17.48 -17.95 0.74
N ASP A 201 16.34 -17.30 0.53
CA ASP A 201 16.18 -15.85 0.47
C ASP A 201 14.73 -15.47 0.79
N PHE A 202 14.43 -14.16 0.77
CA PHE A 202 13.10 -13.64 1.10
C PHE A 202 12.01 -14.16 0.14
N GLU A 203 12.25 -14.14 -1.18
CA GLU A 203 11.26 -14.56 -2.15
C GLU A 203 11.02 -16.06 -2.07
N ASP A 204 12.07 -16.87 -1.95
CA ASP A 204 11.97 -18.32 -1.77
C ASP A 204 11.19 -18.69 -0.49
N ALA A 205 11.31 -17.90 0.59
CA ALA A 205 10.49 -18.10 1.79
C ALA A 205 8.99 -17.90 1.51
N ILE A 206 8.61 -16.84 0.79
CA ILE A 206 7.22 -16.62 0.37
C ILE A 206 6.75 -17.73 -0.57
N ARG A 207 7.59 -18.17 -1.51
CA ARG A 207 7.29 -19.28 -2.43
C ARG A 207 7.12 -20.60 -1.69
N ASN A 208 7.94 -20.90 -0.69
CA ASN A 208 7.79 -22.06 0.18
C ASN A 208 6.40 -22.06 0.82
N ALA A 209 6.06 -20.96 1.51
CA ALA A 209 4.80 -20.80 2.21
C ALA A 209 3.58 -21.01 1.30
N ILE A 210 3.55 -20.32 0.15
CA ILE A 210 2.43 -20.41 -0.79
C ILE A 210 2.36 -21.79 -1.44
N SER A 211 3.51 -22.39 -1.75
CA SER A 211 3.56 -23.71 -2.39
C SER A 211 2.93 -24.80 -1.53
N VAL A 212 2.87 -24.64 -0.20
CA VAL A 212 2.18 -25.57 0.70
C VAL A 212 0.67 -25.50 0.52
N GLY A 213 0.09 -24.36 0.13
CA GLY A 213 -1.36 -24.16 0.09
C GLY A 213 -2.01 -24.06 1.47
N GLY A 214 -3.30 -24.34 1.56
CA GLY A 214 -4.11 -24.05 2.75
C GLY A 214 -4.36 -22.56 2.90
N ASP A 215 -4.21 -22.05 4.11
CA ASP A 215 -4.40 -20.65 4.50
C ASP A 215 -3.21 -19.77 4.03
N SER A 216 -3.12 -19.60 2.71
CA SER A 216 -1.88 -19.26 2.01
C SER A 216 -1.40 -17.83 2.30
N ASP A 217 -2.31 -16.87 2.43
CA ASP A 217 -2.02 -15.51 2.91
C ASP A 217 -1.47 -15.53 4.32
N THR A 218 -2.14 -16.18 5.26
CA THR A 218 -1.69 -16.20 6.66
C THR A 218 -0.36 -16.92 6.87
N ILE A 219 -0.16 -18.08 6.23
CA ILE A 219 1.13 -18.79 6.28
C ILE A 219 2.23 -17.92 5.67
N ALA A 220 1.98 -17.27 4.53
CA ALA A 220 2.95 -16.40 3.89
C ALA A 220 3.21 -15.11 4.68
N ALA A 221 2.21 -14.53 5.36
CA ALA A 221 2.37 -13.35 6.20
C ALA A 221 3.29 -13.65 7.40
N MET A 222 3.05 -14.76 8.10
CA MET A 222 3.95 -15.20 9.18
C MET A 222 5.35 -15.49 8.66
N THR A 223 5.48 -16.24 7.56
CA THR A 223 6.77 -16.60 6.94
C THR A 223 7.55 -15.34 6.52
N GLY A 224 6.89 -14.45 5.78
CA GLY A 224 7.46 -13.20 5.28
C GLY A 224 7.91 -12.27 6.40
N SER A 225 7.18 -12.24 7.52
CA SER A 225 7.59 -11.42 8.67
C SER A 225 8.92 -11.86 9.30
N ILE A 226 9.18 -13.17 9.32
CA ILE A 226 10.42 -13.76 9.85
C ILE A 226 11.53 -13.64 8.80
N ALA A 227 11.21 -13.94 7.54
CA ALA A 227 12.14 -13.85 6.42
C ALA A 227 12.67 -12.43 6.23
N GLU A 228 11.80 -11.41 6.36
CA GLU A 228 12.21 -10.00 6.32
C GLU A 228 13.22 -9.68 7.42
N ALA A 229 12.97 -10.14 8.66
CA ALA A 229 13.87 -9.86 9.77
C ALA A 229 15.25 -10.52 9.61
N PHE A 230 15.28 -11.68 8.95
CA PHE A 230 16.50 -12.47 8.74
C PHE A 230 17.28 -12.02 7.50
N TYR A 231 16.62 -12.04 6.34
CA TYR A 231 17.23 -11.70 5.06
C TYR A 231 17.24 -10.21 4.83
N GLY A 232 16.12 -9.51 5.07
CA GLY A 232 15.77 -8.21 4.48
C GLY A 232 14.93 -8.38 3.21
N VAL A 233 14.55 -7.29 2.54
CA VAL A 233 13.64 -7.32 1.36
C VAL A 233 14.22 -6.52 0.18
N PRO A 234 14.17 -7.04 -1.06
CA PRO A 234 14.58 -6.27 -2.24
C PRO A 234 13.74 -5.00 -2.47
N GLU A 235 14.38 -3.90 -2.89
CA GLU A 235 13.72 -2.60 -3.17
C GLU A 235 12.54 -2.75 -4.15
N GLU A 236 12.71 -3.45 -5.27
CA GLU A 236 11.64 -3.68 -6.24
C GLU A 236 10.42 -4.43 -5.67
N THR A 237 10.67 -5.34 -4.71
CA THR A 237 9.61 -6.08 -4.02
C THR A 237 8.83 -5.17 -3.09
N ILE A 238 9.51 -4.25 -2.41
CA ILE A 238 8.88 -3.22 -1.57
C ILE A 238 8.03 -2.29 -2.44
N ASP A 239 8.58 -1.76 -3.54
CA ASP A 239 7.87 -0.87 -4.46
C ASP A 239 6.62 -1.52 -5.05
N SER A 240 6.71 -2.80 -5.43
CA SER A 240 5.55 -3.56 -5.93
C SER A 240 4.47 -3.77 -4.85
N ALA A 241 4.87 -3.90 -3.58
CA ALA A 241 3.94 -4.16 -2.48
C ALA A 241 3.19 -2.90 -2.03
N ILE A 242 3.89 -1.76 -1.93
CA ILE A 242 3.28 -0.49 -1.49
C ILE A 242 2.20 0.00 -2.45
N ASP A 243 2.27 -0.39 -3.73
CA ASP A 243 1.24 -0.15 -4.72
C ASP A 243 -0.12 -0.76 -4.33
N PHE A 244 -0.19 -1.74 -3.42
CA PHE A 244 -1.45 -2.32 -2.97
C PHE A 244 -2.07 -1.64 -1.76
N LEU A 245 -1.31 -0.78 -1.07
CA LEU A 245 -1.70 -0.10 0.17
C LEU A 245 -2.37 1.24 -0.11
N ASP A 246 -3.27 1.66 0.78
CA ASP A 246 -3.81 3.03 0.77
C ASP A 246 -2.96 4.02 1.60
N GLY A 247 -3.33 5.30 1.60
CA GLY A 247 -2.56 6.35 2.29
C GLY A 247 -2.48 6.15 3.79
N ARG A 248 -3.52 5.59 4.42
CA ARG A 248 -3.52 5.30 5.86
C ARG A 248 -2.61 4.12 6.18
N GLU A 249 -2.67 3.05 5.39
CA GLU A 249 -1.81 1.89 5.54
C GLU A 249 -0.34 2.29 5.34
N MET A 250 -0.05 3.11 4.33
CA MET A 250 1.28 3.63 4.05
C MET A 250 1.82 4.56 5.13
N GLU A 251 0.99 5.44 5.69
CA GLU A 251 1.40 6.32 6.79
C GLU A 251 1.93 5.53 7.98
N ILE A 252 1.21 4.48 8.39
CA ILE A 252 1.61 3.63 9.51
C ILE A 252 2.88 2.85 9.18
N LEU A 253 2.94 2.26 7.99
CA LEU A 253 4.12 1.54 7.53
C LEU A 253 5.36 2.43 7.56
N TYR A 254 5.24 3.64 7.02
CA TYR A 254 6.31 4.65 6.98
C TYR A 254 6.81 5.01 8.37
N TYR A 255 5.92 5.37 9.30
CA TYR A 255 6.33 5.77 10.64
C TYR A 255 6.83 4.59 11.50
N PHE A 256 6.30 3.38 11.27
CA PHE A 256 6.79 2.20 11.97
C PHE A 256 8.21 1.84 11.53
N GLU A 257 8.48 1.81 10.22
CA GLU A 257 9.84 1.53 9.71
C GLU A 257 10.82 2.67 10.04
N LYS A 258 10.34 3.90 10.25
CA LYS A 258 11.16 5.00 10.77
C LYS A 258 11.65 4.73 12.21
N GLU A 259 10.76 4.25 13.07
CA GLU A 259 11.04 4.01 14.50
C GLU A 259 11.75 2.67 14.73
N TYR A 260 11.37 1.63 13.98
CA TYR A 260 11.85 0.27 14.09
C TYR A 260 12.38 -0.24 12.74
N PRO A 261 13.51 0.30 12.26
CA PRO A 261 13.98 0.08 10.90
C PRO A 261 14.34 -1.38 10.61
N SER A 262 13.76 -1.91 9.54
CA SER A 262 14.15 -3.17 8.93
C SER A 262 15.12 -2.97 7.75
N LYS A 263 15.65 -4.07 7.21
CA LYS A 263 16.70 -4.09 6.18
C LYS A 263 16.11 -4.27 4.78
N ALA A 264 16.61 -3.51 3.83
CA ALA A 264 16.39 -3.67 2.40
C ALA A 264 17.72 -3.76 1.65
N PHE A 265 17.67 -4.25 0.42
CA PHE A 265 18.83 -4.23 -0.49
C PHE A 265 18.44 -3.66 -1.85
N ASP A 266 19.42 -3.03 -2.50
CA ASP A 266 19.31 -2.51 -3.85
C ASP A 266 19.17 -3.64 -4.90
N GLU A 267 18.87 -3.26 -6.15
CA GLU A 267 18.63 -4.17 -7.28
C GLU A 267 19.79 -5.16 -7.51
N ASP A 268 21.02 -4.77 -7.17
CA ASP A 268 22.23 -5.60 -7.31
C ASP A 268 22.49 -6.51 -6.08
N GLY A 269 21.73 -6.34 -4.98
CA GLY A 269 21.90 -7.06 -3.72
C GLY A 269 23.19 -6.73 -2.97
N GLU A 270 23.85 -5.63 -3.33
CA GLU A 270 25.19 -5.27 -2.84
C GLU A 270 25.12 -4.26 -1.69
N THR A 271 24.14 -3.33 -1.69
CA THR A 271 24.01 -2.30 -0.66
C THR A 271 22.85 -2.57 0.27
N THR A 272 23.13 -2.74 1.56
CA THR A 272 22.08 -2.74 2.58
C THR A 272 21.64 -1.30 2.88
N ILE A 273 20.38 -0.99 2.61
CA ILE A 273 19.69 0.24 3.04
C ILE A 273 18.58 -0.12 4.04
N SER A 274 17.97 0.87 4.70
CA SER A 274 16.77 0.60 5.52
C SER A 274 15.52 0.59 4.65
N ILE A 275 14.51 -0.19 5.04
CA ILE A 275 13.20 -0.14 4.40
C ILE A 275 12.62 1.28 4.47
N PHE A 276 12.83 1.99 5.58
CA PHE A 276 12.46 3.40 5.71
C PHE A 276 13.04 4.26 4.58
N CYS A 277 14.32 4.07 4.22
CA CYS A 277 14.93 4.83 3.13
C CYS A 277 14.29 4.54 1.77
N VAL A 278 13.84 3.30 1.53
CA VAL A 278 13.07 2.97 0.32
C VAL A 278 11.73 3.69 0.35
N LEU A 279 10.99 3.59 1.45
CA LEU A 279 9.68 4.23 1.61
C LEU A 279 9.75 5.76 1.49
N ASP A 280 10.77 6.41 2.07
CA ASP A 280 10.95 7.87 2.00
C ASP A 280 11.23 8.40 0.58
N LYS A 281 11.75 7.54 -0.33
CA LYS A 281 11.86 7.89 -1.75
C LYS A 281 10.50 7.82 -2.46
N SER A 282 9.63 6.91 -2.03
CA SER A 282 8.34 6.62 -2.67
C SER A 282 7.19 7.47 -2.14
N VAL A 283 7.38 8.19 -1.03
CA VAL A 283 6.39 9.08 -0.42
C VAL A 283 6.60 10.53 -0.87
N ASP A 284 5.52 11.18 -1.31
CA ASP A 284 5.55 12.60 -1.67
C ASP A 284 5.84 13.46 -0.43
N LYS A 285 6.44 14.64 -0.63
CA LYS A 285 6.72 15.59 0.46
C LYS A 285 6.08 16.93 0.17
N VAL A 286 5.42 17.51 1.18
CA VAL A 286 4.74 18.80 1.08
C VAL A 286 5.35 19.81 2.03
N ILE A 287 5.33 21.08 1.63
CA ILE A 287 5.74 22.20 2.47
C ILE A 287 4.52 22.65 3.29
N PRO A 288 4.54 22.55 4.63
CA PRO A 288 3.48 23.06 5.47
C PRO A 288 3.20 24.55 5.21
N ALA A 289 1.96 24.97 5.42
CA ALA A 289 1.65 26.39 5.42
C ALA A 289 2.47 27.09 6.51
N GLU A 290 2.89 28.33 6.23
CA GLU A 290 3.70 29.17 7.15
C GLU A 290 5.18 28.72 7.33
N THR A 291 5.65 27.72 6.59
CA THR A 291 7.09 27.38 6.53
C THR A 291 7.90 28.52 5.90
N THR A 292 9.00 28.89 6.54
CA THR A 292 9.91 29.91 6.02
C THR A 292 10.73 29.33 4.88
N ILE A 293 10.58 29.89 3.68
CA ILE A 293 11.41 29.54 2.52
C ILE A 293 12.59 30.50 2.43
N THR A 294 13.79 29.97 2.16
CA THR A 294 14.98 30.80 1.94
C THR A 294 15.02 31.15 0.46
N ILE A 295 15.12 32.44 0.17
CA ILE A 295 15.22 32.96 -1.18
C ILE A 295 16.71 33.07 -1.53
N ASP A 296 17.10 32.51 -2.68
CA ASP A 296 18.41 32.78 -3.26
C ASP A 296 18.45 34.25 -3.69
N GLY A 297 19.54 34.94 -3.37
CA GLY A 297 19.68 36.37 -3.64
C GLY A 297 19.79 36.71 -5.13
N ASP A 298 19.92 35.72 -6.00
CA ASP A 298 19.94 35.91 -7.46
C ASP A 298 18.50 35.97 -8.01
N LEU A 299 18.08 37.21 -8.28
CA LEU A 299 16.87 37.51 -9.03
C LEU A 299 17.16 37.33 -10.52
N ASP A 300 16.89 36.15 -11.06
CA ASP A 300 16.91 35.95 -12.52
C ASP A 300 15.57 36.46 -13.11
N GLY A 301 15.47 37.78 -13.22
CA GLY A 301 14.26 38.46 -13.69
C GLY A 301 13.07 38.38 -12.72
N ASP A 302 11.94 37.82 -13.19
CA ASP A 302 10.69 37.65 -12.45
C ASP A 302 10.63 36.35 -11.62
N VAL A 303 11.68 35.52 -11.66
CA VAL A 303 11.73 34.21 -11.00
C VAL A 303 12.55 34.31 -9.72
N VAL A 304 11.93 33.95 -8.60
CA VAL A 304 12.59 33.85 -7.30
C VAL A 304 13.01 32.40 -7.11
N HIS A 305 14.31 32.14 -7.13
CA HIS A 305 14.83 30.85 -6.68
C HIS A 305 14.68 30.77 -5.17
N ALA A 306 14.00 29.74 -4.67
CA ALA A 306 13.85 29.50 -3.25
C ALA A 306 14.07 28.03 -2.96
N TRP A 307 14.63 27.76 -1.79
CA TRP A 307 14.69 26.41 -1.23
C TRP A 307 14.06 26.39 0.15
N VAL A 308 13.53 25.23 0.48
CA VAL A 308 13.10 24.87 1.82
C VAL A 308 14.04 23.78 2.29
N ASP A 309 14.41 23.79 3.56
CA ASP A 309 15.19 22.67 4.10
C ASP A 309 14.30 21.42 4.10
N ASN A 310 14.86 20.27 3.74
CA ASN A 310 14.14 19.00 3.73
C ASN A 310 13.55 18.68 5.11
N VAL A 311 14.12 19.22 6.20
CA VAL A 311 13.60 19.06 7.56
C VAL A 311 12.27 19.78 7.80
N ASP A 312 11.95 20.79 6.99
CA ASP A 312 10.70 21.55 7.09
C ASP A 312 9.59 20.97 6.19
N MET A 313 9.91 19.98 5.35
CA MET A 313 8.94 19.25 4.55
C MET A 313 8.36 18.07 5.34
N ILE A 314 7.06 17.82 5.18
CA ILE A 314 6.38 16.69 5.82
C ILE A 314 5.93 15.65 4.77
N PRO A 315 5.90 14.35 5.11
CA PRO A 315 5.37 13.32 4.22
C PRO A 315 3.89 13.55 3.87
N ASP A 316 3.51 13.28 2.62
CA ASP A 316 2.13 13.25 2.12
C ASP A 316 1.83 11.88 1.49
N PHE A 317 0.84 11.19 2.05
CA PHE A 317 0.43 9.85 1.63
C PHE A 317 -0.77 9.86 0.69
N SER A 318 -1.27 11.04 0.30
CA SER A 318 -2.49 11.18 -0.51
C SER A 318 -2.38 10.56 -1.91
N SER A 319 -1.16 10.34 -2.42
CA SER A 319 -0.92 9.64 -3.69
C SER A 319 -1.23 8.14 -3.62
N PHE A 320 -1.25 7.53 -2.43
CA PHE A 320 -1.60 6.13 -2.20
C PHE A 320 -3.11 5.92 -2.01
N ASP A 321 -3.85 6.97 -1.64
CA ASP A 321 -5.31 6.91 -1.57
C ASP A 321 -5.89 6.81 -2.97
N LYS A 322 -6.08 5.56 -3.42
CA LYS A 322 -6.76 5.18 -4.67
C LYS A 322 -8.26 5.51 -4.63
N SER A 323 -8.63 6.70 -4.20
CA SER A 323 -9.98 7.27 -4.32
C SER A 323 -10.46 7.35 -5.79
N ASP A 324 -9.58 7.08 -6.76
CA ASP A 324 -9.89 6.82 -8.16
C ASP A 324 -10.44 5.39 -8.44
N ARG A 325 -10.59 4.48 -7.47
CA ARG A 325 -11.27 3.17 -7.71
C ARG A 325 -12.79 3.28 -7.96
N ILE A 326 -13.38 4.47 -7.80
CA ILE A 326 -14.69 4.79 -8.38
C ILE A 326 -14.61 4.77 -9.92
N GLU A 327 -13.44 5.04 -10.51
CA GLU A 327 -13.15 4.97 -11.94
C GLU A 327 -12.96 3.51 -12.43
N GLU A 328 -12.43 2.61 -11.59
CA GLU A 328 -12.47 1.14 -11.83
C GLU A 328 -13.89 0.57 -11.70
N THR A 329 -14.71 1.14 -10.81
CA THR A 329 -16.13 0.80 -10.71
C THR A 329 -16.90 1.27 -11.96
N LYS A 330 -16.46 2.36 -12.61
CA LYS A 330 -16.92 2.81 -13.93
C LYS A 330 -16.55 1.80 -15.03
N GLU A 331 -15.31 1.33 -15.08
CA GLU A 331 -14.89 0.26 -16.02
C GLU A 331 -15.64 -1.05 -15.77
N PHE A 332 -15.92 -1.38 -14.51
CA PHE A 332 -16.71 -2.57 -14.13
C PHE A 332 -18.16 -2.47 -14.62
N LEU A 333 -18.76 -1.27 -14.56
CA LEU A 333 -20.09 -0.98 -15.08
C LEU A 333 -20.14 -0.93 -16.62
N GLU A 334 -19.08 -0.45 -17.29
CA GLU A 334 -18.92 -0.54 -18.75
C GLU A 334 -18.86 -2.00 -19.22
N LYS A 335 -18.14 -2.85 -18.49
CA LYS A 335 -18.03 -4.29 -18.77
C LYS A 335 -19.37 -4.99 -18.62
N ALA A 336 -20.07 -4.73 -17.51
CA ALA A 336 -21.40 -5.26 -17.22
C ALA A 336 -22.45 -4.83 -18.26
N GLY A 337 -22.40 -3.57 -18.72
CA GLY A 337 -23.26 -3.07 -19.80
C GLY A 337 -23.00 -3.78 -21.14
N SER A 338 -21.73 -4.05 -21.47
CA SER A 338 -21.36 -4.77 -22.69
C SER A 338 -21.77 -6.26 -22.66
N ASP A 339 -21.71 -6.88 -21.48
CA ASP A 339 -22.05 -8.30 -21.29
C ASP A 339 -23.57 -8.52 -21.33
N VAL A 340 -24.36 -7.57 -20.83
CA VAL A 340 -25.83 -7.55 -20.99
C VAL A 340 -26.23 -7.43 -22.46
N VAL A 341 -25.54 -6.59 -23.25
CA VAL A 341 -25.78 -6.44 -24.70
C VAL A 341 -25.43 -7.73 -25.46
N LYS A 342 -24.32 -8.39 -25.12
CA LYS A 342 -23.93 -9.68 -25.74
C LYS A 342 -24.90 -10.81 -25.39
N THR A 343 -25.40 -10.84 -24.16
CA THR A 343 -26.32 -11.89 -23.68
C THR A 343 -27.74 -11.68 -24.23
N ALA A 344 -28.22 -10.44 -24.30
CA ALA A 344 -29.53 -10.11 -24.89
C ALA A 344 -29.58 -10.37 -26.42
N LYS A 345 -28.47 -10.16 -27.15
CA LYS A 345 -28.36 -10.53 -28.58
C LYS A 345 -28.49 -12.03 -28.83
N LYS A 346 -28.19 -12.88 -27.83
CA LYS A 346 -28.32 -14.35 -27.92
C LYS A 346 -29.74 -14.86 -27.59
N ALA A 347 -30.59 -14.06 -26.95
CA ALA A 347 -31.83 -14.55 -26.31
C ALA A 347 -33.15 -14.16 -27.00
N GLY A 348 -33.12 -13.43 -28.13
CA GLY A 348 -34.31 -13.15 -28.94
C GLY A 348 -35.11 -11.90 -28.54
N GLU A 349 -35.96 -11.45 -29.49
CA GLU A 349 -36.48 -10.08 -29.62
C GLU A 349 -37.34 -9.56 -28.43
N GLY A 350 -37.87 -10.43 -27.57
CA GLY A 350 -38.72 -10.03 -26.43
C GLY A 350 -37.98 -9.35 -25.27
N ILE A 351 -36.67 -9.59 -25.10
CA ILE A 351 -35.86 -9.04 -24.00
C ILE A 351 -35.27 -7.66 -24.34
N PHE A 352 -35.30 -7.27 -25.62
CA PHE A 352 -34.66 -6.06 -26.15
C PHE A 352 -35.37 -4.77 -25.74
N ALA A 353 -36.69 -4.82 -25.51
CA ALA A 353 -37.49 -3.64 -25.17
C ALA A 353 -37.25 -3.12 -23.74
N ALA A 354 -37.06 -4.03 -22.76
CA ALA A 354 -36.78 -3.67 -21.38
C ALA A 354 -35.36 -3.11 -21.20
N ALA A 355 -34.38 -3.63 -21.96
CA ALA A 355 -33.01 -3.13 -21.97
C ALA A 355 -32.88 -1.70 -22.53
N LYS A 356 -33.72 -1.35 -23.51
CA LYS A 356 -33.70 -0.04 -24.18
C LYS A 356 -34.10 1.11 -23.24
N PHE A 357 -35.06 0.89 -22.35
CA PHE A 357 -35.53 1.89 -21.38
C PHE A 357 -34.48 2.25 -20.31
N THR A 358 -33.68 1.25 -19.89
CA THR A 358 -32.58 1.44 -18.94
C THR A 358 -31.39 2.14 -19.60
N ILE A 359 -31.10 1.84 -20.88
CA ILE A 359 -30.04 2.48 -21.67
C ILE A 359 -30.31 3.98 -21.90
N ASP A 360 -31.56 4.36 -22.18
CA ASP A 360 -31.91 5.78 -22.40
C ASP A 360 -31.81 6.62 -21.12
N SER A 361 -32.05 6.03 -19.96
CA SER A 361 -31.87 6.69 -18.65
C SER A 361 -30.40 6.90 -18.30
N ILE A 362 -29.53 5.98 -18.71
CA ILE A 362 -28.07 6.06 -18.54
C ILE A 362 -27.45 7.07 -19.53
N ASN A 363 -27.92 7.12 -20.77
CA ASN A 363 -27.46 8.11 -21.76
C ASN A 363 -27.86 9.54 -21.39
N LYS A 364 -29.01 9.76 -20.74
CA LYS A 364 -29.37 11.09 -20.19
C LYS A 364 -28.49 11.55 -19.03
N ALA A 365 -27.89 10.63 -18.29
CA ALA A 365 -26.92 10.96 -17.24
C ALA A 365 -25.50 11.18 -17.80
N LYS A 366 -25.15 10.47 -18.89
CA LYS A 366 -23.91 10.58 -19.67
C LYS A 366 -23.71 11.98 -20.27
N ASP A 367 -24.73 12.55 -20.91
CA ASP A 367 -24.62 13.85 -21.60
C ASP A 367 -24.45 15.03 -20.62
N LYS A 368 -24.81 14.85 -19.35
CA LYS A 368 -24.61 15.85 -18.28
C LYS A 368 -23.18 15.88 -17.71
N VAL A 369 -22.36 14.88 -18.03
CA VAL A 369 -21.01 14.69 -17.47
C VAL A 369 -19.92 15.04 -18.49
N VAL A 370 -20.19 14.87 -19.79
CA VAL A 370 -19.24 15.14 -20.88
C VAL A 370 -18.91 16.63 -21.05
N ASP A 371 -19.84 17.53 -20.73
CA ASP A 371 -19.61 18.99 -20.78
C ASP A 371 -18.68 19.54 -19.67
N ASN A 372 -18.15 18.71 -18.77
CA ASN A 372 -17.45 19.15 -17.57
C ASN A 372 -15.97 18.78 -17.44
N LEU A 373 -15.31 18.17 -18.43
CA LEU A 373 -13.93 17.68 -18.32
C LEU A 373 -12.87 18.72 -18.75
N GLU A 374 -12.02 19.15 -17.82
CA GLU A 374 -10.86 20.05 -18.03
C GLU A 374 -9.72 19.34 -18.77
N ASN A 375 -9.17 19.96 -19.82
CA ASN A 375 -8.00 19.44 -20.55
C ASN A 375 -6.78 20.35 -20.32
N CYS A 376 -5.61 19.78 -20.05
CA CYS A 376 -4.36 20.52 -19.81
C CYS A 376 -3.48 20.59 -21.07
N TYR A 377 -2.96 21.77 -21.41
CA TYR A 377 -2.11 22.02 -22.58
C TYR A 377 -0.80 22.69 -22.16
N GLU A 378 0.30 22.31 -22.80
CA GLU A 378 1.64 22.86 -22.56
C GLU A 378 1.87 24.11 -23.43
N LEU A 379 2.42 25.17 -22.84
CA LEU A 379 2.90 26.37 -23.54
C LEU A 379 4.24 26.07 -24.23
N CYS A 380 4.37 26.50 -25.48
CA CYS A 380 5.55 26.32 -26.31
C CYS A 380 6.07 27.68 -26.75
N ALA A 381 7.28 28.05 -26.31
CA ALA A 381 8.01 29.21 -26.80
C ALA A 381 9.00 28.82 -27.89
N ASP A 382 9.26 29.71 -28.85
CA ASP A 382 10.24 29.48 -29.92
C ASP A 382 11.67 29.26 -29.38
N ASN A 383 12.00 29.92 -28.26
CA ASN A 383 13.18 29.63 -27.46
C ASN A 383 12.76 28.99 -26.12
N PRO A 384 13.01 27.69 -25.90
CA PRO A 384 12.62 26.99 -24.66
C PRO A 384 13.30 27.50 -23.38
N GLU A 385 14.40 28.25 -23.52
CA GLU A 385 15.13 28.88 -22.39
C GLU A 385 14.60 30.28 -22.06
N ASP A 386 13.71 30.85 -22.88
CA ASP A 386 13.08 32.16 -22.64
C ASP A 386 11.94 32.03 -21.62
N THR A 387 12.33 31.91 -20.34
CA THR A 387 11.43 31.75 -19.20
C THR A 387 10.54 32.98 -19.01
N GLU A 388 11.03 34.18 -19.36
CA GLU A 388 10.28 35.44 -19.26
C GLU A 388 9.04 35.42 -20.16
N ARG A 389 9.19 34.92 -21.39
CA ARG A 389 8.09 34.83 -22.35
C ARG A 389 7.02 33.83 -21.88
N ILE A 390 7.42 32.68 -21.35
CA ILE A 390 6.48 31.69 -20.79
C ILE A 390 5.68 32.31 -19.65
N MET A 391 6.32 33.09 -18.78
CA MET A 391 5.64 33.77 -17.67
C MET A 391 4.66 34.87 -18.13
N ARG A 392 4.96 35.61 -19.19
CA ARG A 392 4.02 36.59 -19.77
C ARG A 392 2.76 35.91 -20.31
N ALA A 393 2.91 34.81 -21.05
CA ALA A 393 1.78 34.02 -21.55
C ALA A 393 0.90 33.45 -20.43
N VAL A 394 1.51 32.94 -19.37
CA VAL A 394 0.80 32.49 -18.16
C VAL A 394 0.01 33.64 -17.52
N LYS A 395 0.62 34.83 -17.38
CA LYS A 395 -0.06 36.02 -16.83
C LYS A 395 -1.26 36.45 -17.69
N LEU A 396 -1.13 36.44 -19.02
CA LEU A 396 -2.22 36.78 -19.94
C LEU A 396 -3.39 35.79 -19.86
N LEU A 397 -3.09 34.49 -19.84
CA LEU A 397 -4.11 33.45 -19.70
C LEU A 397 -4.82 33.53 -18.33
N ASN A 398 -4.09 33.78 -17.25
CA ASN A 398 -4.69 34.04 -15.94
C ASN A 398 -5.60 35.27 -15.95
N ALA A 399 -5.17 36.38 -16.58
CA ALA A 399 -5.98 37.59 -16.70
C ALA A 399 -7.26 37.37 -17.54
N ALA A 400 -7.21 36.43 -18.48
CA ALA A 400 -8.36 35.99 -19.26
C ALA A 400 -9.24 34.94 -18.55
N GLY A 401 -8.90 34.56 -17.30
CA GLY A 401 -9.71 33.68 -16.44
C GLY A 401 -9.41 32.19 -16.57
N TYR A 402 -8.32 31.80 -17.21
CA TYR A 402 -7.92 30.40 -17.34
C TYR A 402 -7.12 29.93 -16.12
N ASP A 403 -7.25 28.65 -15.78
CA ASP A 403 -6.41 28.02 -14.78
C ASP A 403 -5.07 27.63 -15.41
N THR A 404 -3.95 28.13 -14.87
CA THR A 404 -2.61 27.88 -15.40
C THR A 404 -1.65 27.35 -14.33
N ARG A 405 -0.62 26.60 -14.74
CA ARG A 405 0.42 26.07 -13.85
C ARG A 405 1.80 26.32 -14.47
N VAL A 406 2.82 26.45 -13.62
CA VAL A 406 4.22 26.52 -14.04
C VAL A 406 5.00 25.44 -13.32
N LYS A 407 5.87 24.73 -14.03
CA LYS A 407 6.76 23.72 -13.47
C LYS A 407 8.19 24.04 -13.84
N VAL A 408 9.09 24.03 -12.86
CA VAL A 408 10.54 24.12 -13.06
C VAL A 408 11.15 22.76 -12.79
N THR A 409 11.99 22.25 -13.69
CA THR A 409 12.71 20.98 -13.49
C THR A 409 14.09 21.14 -14.09
N SER A 410 15.14 20.91 -13.29
CA SER A 410 16.53 20.98 -13.73
C SER A 410 16.90 22.29 -14.45
N GLY A 411 16.37 23.43 -14.00
CA GLY A 411 16.63 24.75 -14.59
C GLY A 411 15.75 25.14 -15.79
N THR A 412 14.88 24.25 -16.28
CA THR A 412 13.95 24.56 -17.38
C THR A 412 12.54 24.84 -16.86
N MET A 413 11.98 26.00 -17.23
CA MET A 413 10.60 26.39 -16.90
C MET A 413 9.62 25.96 -18.00
N ARG A 414 8.47 25.41 -17.60
CA ARG A 414 7.36 25.07 -18.51
C ARG A 414 6.04 25.57 -17.96
N GLY A 415 5.23 26.19 -18.82
CA GLY A 415 3.89 26.66 -18.47
C GLY A 415 2.79 25.76 -19.02
N TYR A 416 1.65 25.72 -18.35
CA TYR A 416 0.49 24.88 -18.70
C TYR A 416 -0.81 25.64 -18.49
N VAL A 417 -1.83 25.33 -19.29
CA VAL A 417 -3.19 25.90 -19.18
C VAL A 417 -4.25 24.81 -19.21
N PHE A 418 -5.26 24.93 -18.36
CA PHE A 418 -6.41 24.04 -18.31
C PHE A 418 -7.61 24.71 -18.99
N ALA A 419 -8.12 24.10 -20.07
CA ALA A 419 -9.21 24.65 -20.88
C ALA A 419 -10.17 23.52 -21.33
N LYS A 420 -11.49 23.75 -21.25
CA LYS A 420 -12.54 22.78 -21.66
C LYS A 420 -13.03 23.01 -23.09
N GLY A 421 -12.91 22.01 -23.97
CA GLY A 421 -13.54 22.03 -25.30
C GLY A 421 -13.30 23.33 -26.09
N LEU A 422 -14.36 24.13 -26.27
CA LEU A 422 -14.34 25.44 -26.97
C LEU A 422 -13.47 26.53 -26.30
N GLU A 423 -13.08 26.33 -25.03
CA GLU A 423 -12.16 27.21 -24.32
C GLU A 423 -10.72 27.10 -24.82
N PHE A 424 -10.32 25.96 -25.40
CA PHE A 424 -8.99 25.80 -26.01
C PHE A 424 -8.75 26.83 -27.13
N SER A 425 -9.69 26.94 -28.07
CA SER A 425 -9.56 27.88 -29.20
C SER A 425 -9.54 29.34 -28.73
N LYS A 426 -10.25 29.67 -27.65
CA LYS A 426 -10.20 31.00 -27.04
C LYS A 426 -8.87 31.27 -26.34
N ALA A 427 -8.30 30.27 -25.66
CA ALA A 427 -6.97 30.38 -25.05
C ALA A 427 -5.88 30.63 -26.11
N VAL A 428 -5.99 29.99 -27.28
CA VAL A 428 -5.11 30.25 -28.43
C VAL A 428 -5.23 31.72 -28.88
N THR A 429 -6.44 32.24 -29.04
CA THR A 429 -6.65 33.66 -29.44
C THR A 429 -6.08 34.66 -28.41
N VAL A 430 -6.12 34.35 -27.11
CA VAL A 430 -5.50 35.21 -26.08
C VAL A 430 -3.98 35.32 -26.30
N LEU A 431 -3.35 34.23 -26.72
CA LEU A 431 -1.91 34.16 -26.95
C LEU A 431 -1.45 34.75 -28.30
N GLU A 432 -2.35 35.01 -29.25
CA GLU A 432 -2.00 35.65 -30.54
C GLU A 432 -1.38 37.05 -30.37
N SER A 433 -1.56 37.67 -29.21
CA SER A 433 -0.95 38.95 -28.85
C SER A 433 0.51 38.88 -28.40
N GLU A 434 1.05 37.68 -28.15
CA GLU A 434 2.45 37.43 -27.78
C GLU A 434 3.18 36.69 -28.92
N GLU A 435 4.10 37.37 -29.60
CA GLU A 435 4.88 36.76 -30.68
C GLU A 435 5.80 35.65 -30.17
N GLY A 436 5.73 34.48 -30.81
CA GLY A 436 6.60 33.34 -30.54
C GLY A 436 6.21 32.49 -29.32
N ILE A 437 4.94 32.53 -28.90
CA ILE A 437 4.33 31.56 -28.00
C ILE A 437 3.10 30.89 -28.64
N SER A 438 2.94 29.60 -28.39
CA SER A 438 1.79 28.81 -28.82
C SER A 438 1.39 27.78 -27.77
N LEU A 439 0.22 27.15 -27.95
CA LEU A 439 -0.15 25.95 -27.21
C LEU A 439 0.13 24.71 -28.05
N LYS A 440 0.57 23.66 -27.37
CA LYS A 440 0.67 22.34 -28.00
C LYS A 440 -0.71 21.87 -28.46
N ASP A 441 -0.83 21.49 -29.73
CA ASP A 441 -2.11 21.12 -30.36
C ASP A 441 -2.84 19.94 -29.70
N LYS A 442 -2.11 19.12 -28.93
CA LYS A 442 -2.68 17.98 -28.22
C LYS A 442 -2.65 18.23 -26.71
N PRO A 443 -3.76 17.95 -26.00
CA PRO A 443 -3.74 17.99 -24.56
C PRO A 443 -2.78 16.94 -24.03
N MET A 444 -2.20 17.25 -22.90
CA MET A 444 -1.30 16.36 -22.21
C MET A 444 -2.05 15.16 -21.65
N ASP A 445 -1.36 14.02 -21.53
CA ASP A 445 -1.90 12.81 -20.93
C ASP A 445 -2.49 13.08 -19.54
N LYS A 446 -3.65 12.48 -19.23
CA LYS A 446 -4.42 12.71 -17.99
C LYS A 446 -3.53 12.54 -16.74
N LYS A 447 -2.70 11.51 -16.67
CA LYS A 447 -1.80 11.28 -15.52
C LYS A 447 -0.78 12.41 -15.36
N LYS A 448 -0.26 12.94 -16.47
CA LYS A 448 0.68 14.08 -16.44
C LYS A 448 -0.02 15.40 -16.13
N ALA A 449 -1.24 15.60 -16.66
CA ALA A 449 -2.10 16.75 -16.36
C ALA A 449 -2.46 16.82 -14.88
N ASP A 450 -2.87 15.69 -14.30
CA ASP A 450 -3.20 15.60 -12.88
C ASP A 450 -1.97 15.80 -12.01
N LYS A 451 -0.80 15.26 -12.41
CA LYS A 451 0.48 15.54 -11.74
C LYS A 451 0.85 17.02 -11.79
N ILE A 452 0.62 17.70 -12.90
CA ILE A 452 0.90 19.14 -13.02
C ILE A 452 -0.12 19.98 -12.25
N LYS A 453 -1.37 19.52 -12.18
CA LYS A 453 -2.42 20.16 -11.39
C LYS A 453 -2.15 20.04 -9.88
N LYS A 454 -1.62 18.90 -9.43
CA LYS A 454 -1.27 18.62 -8.04
C LYS A 454 0.07 19.24 -7.60
N ASN A 455 1.07 19.32 -8.47
CA ASN A 455 2.46 19.64 -8.09
C ASN A 455 2.85 21.12 -8.21
N ALA A 456 1.93 22.04 -8.47
CA ALA A 456 2.24 23.46 -8.58
C ALA A 456 1.41 24.25 -7.56
N LYS A 457 1.98 24.40 -6.37
CA LYS A 457 1.77 25.50 -5.44
C LYS A 457 3.09 26.19 -5.19
#